data_AF-A0A0S9QQY8-F1
#
_entry.id   AF-A0A0S9QQY8-F1
#
_cell.length_a   1.000
_cell.length_b   1.000
_cell.length_c   1.000
_cell.angle_alpha   90.00
_cell.angle_beta   90.00
_cell.angle_gamma   90.00
#
_symmetry.space_group_name_H-M   'P 1'
#
loop_
_entity.id
_entity.type
_entity.pdbx_description
1 polymer ?
#
loop_
_entity_poly.entity_id
_entity_poly.type
_entity_poly.pdbx_seq_one_letter_code
_entity_poly.pdbx_strand_id
1 'polypeptide(L)'
;MSNGITIRAHTAAASGADALQALSDHVGAALGPAVVARTIAFGELTLEVQASDIVYALTYLRDDPACAFRCFIDICGADYPSRAKRFDVVYHLLSLRHNARIRVKVQTDEQTSVPSVIDVFPAANWFERETYDLYGILFSGHPDLRRLLTDYGFEGHPLRKDFPLTGFVEVRYDQDEARVVYEPVKLTQEFRNFDFLSPWEGTEYVLPGDEKKSA
;
A
#
# COMPACT_ATOMS: atom_id res chain seq x y z
N MET A 1 25.49 34.67 -27.33
CA MET A 1 25.09 33.40 -27.96
C MET A 1 25.12 32.32 -26.88
N SER A 2 24.04 32.21 -26.09
CA SER A 2 23.89 31.16 -25.10
C SER A 2 23.42 29.91 -25.82
N ASN A 3 24.19 28.83 -25.74
CA ASN A 3 23.81 27.53 -26.28
C ASN A 3 22.53 27.08 -25.58
N GLY A 4 21.41 27.16 -26.29
CA GLY A 4 20.07 26.83 -25.83
C GLY A 4 19.87 25.33 -25.62
N ILE A 5 20.56 24.77 -24.63
CA ILE A 5 20.23 23.44 -24.10
C ILE A 5 19.15 23.65 -23.03
N THR A 6 17.89 23.53 -23.45
CA THR A 6 16.78 23.39 -22.51
C THR A 6 16.75 21.94 -22.05
N ILE A 7 17.13 21.67 -20.80
CA ILE A 7 16.85 20.38 -20.16
C ILE A 7 15.33 20.28 -20.01
N ARG A 8 14.67 19.61 -20.96
CA ARG A 8 13.29 19.21 -20.77
C ARG A 8 13.29 18.11 -19.71
N ALA A 9 12.74 18.38 -18.54
CA ALA A 9 12.37 17.29 -17.64
C ALA A 9 11.48 16.33 -18.46
N HIS A 10 11.81 15.04 -18.47
CA HIS A 10 10.97 14.03 -19.16
C HIS A 10 9.54 13.99 -18.59
N THR A 11 9.33 14.61 -17.42
CA THR A 11 8.09 14.81 -16.68
C THR A 11 7.49 16.21 -16.90
N ALA A 12 7.34 16.66 -18.15
CA ALA A 12 6.56 17.86 -18.43
C ALA A 12 5.04 17.54 -18.47
N ALA A 13 4.41 17.39 -17.30
CA ALA A 13 2.94 17.40 -17.20
C ALA A 13 2.45 18.85 -17.02
N ALA A 14 2.64 19.70 -18.04
CA ALA A 14 2.38 21.13 -17.96
C ALA A 14 0.88 21.53 -18.05
N SER A 15 -0.05 20.57 -18.13
CA SER A 15 -1.50 20.85 -18.19
C SER A 15 -2.35 20.08 -17.16
N GLY A 16 -1.75 19.23 -16.32
CA GLY A 16 -2.47 18.36 -15.38
C GLY A 16 -2.41 18.80 -13.92
N ALA A 17 -1.41 19.60 -13.52
CA ALA A 17 -1.22 20.00 -12.13
C ALA A 17 -2.39 20.84 -11.59
N ASP A 18 -2.87 21.81 -12.38
CA ASP A 18 -3.99 22.67 -11.99
C ASP A 18 -5.30 21.88 -11.89
N ALA A 19 -5.51 20.89 -12.76
CA ALA A 19 -6.68 20.02 -12.72
C ALA A 19 -6.67 19.08 -11.49
N LEU A 20 -5.49 18.55 -11.13
CA LEU A 20 -5.32 17.75 -9.91
C LEU A 20 -5.49 18.59 -8.65
N GLN A 21 -5.02 19.83 -8.66
CA GLN A 21 -5.21 20.76 -7.56
C GLN A 21 -6.70 21.10 -7.38
N ALA A 22 -7.41 21.42 -8.47
CA ALA A 22 -8.86 21.65 -8.44
C ALA A 22 -9.64 20.43 -7.94
N LEU A 23 -9.26 19.22 -8.36
CA LEU A 23 -9.84 17.97 -7.85
C LEU A 23 -9.55 17.78 -6.35
N SER A 24 -8.33 18.05 -5.91
CA SER A 24 -7.90 17.98 -4.51
C SER A 24 -8.67 18.97 -3.63
N ASP A 25 -8.92 20.19 -4.12
CA ASP A 25 -9.71 21.20 -3.42
C ASP A 25 -11.19 20.84 -3.37
N HIS A 26 -11.76 20.34 -4.47
CA HIS A 26 -13.15 19.87 -4.53
C HIS A 26 -13.41 18.71 -3.56
N VAL A 27 -12.54 17.69 -3.58
CA VAL A 27 -12.67 16.53 -2.69
C VAL A 27 -12.41 16.92 -1.23
N GLY A 28 -11.42 17.78 -0.97
CA GLY A 28 -11.13 18.28 0.37
C GLY A 28 -12.31 19.07 0.97
N ALA A 29 -12.97 19.91 0.18
CA ALA A 29 -14.13 20.67 0.63
C ALA A 29 -15.34 19.77 0.94
N ALA A 30 -15.55 18.70 0.17
CA ALA A 30 -16.71 17.82 0.34
C ALA A 30 -16.54 16.77 1.44
N LEU A 31 -15.34 16.18 1.57
CA LEU A 31 -15.06 15.16 2.59
C LEU A 31 -14.71 15.77 3.94
N GLY A 32 -14.27 17.03 3.98
CA GLY A 32 -14.03 17.79 5.21
C GLY A 32 -13.10 17.03 6.18
N PRO A 33 -13.56 16.72 7.41
CA PRO A 33 -12.73 16.11 8.45
C PRO A 33 -12.33 14.65 8.18
N ALA A 34 -12.94 13.99 7.20
CA ALA A 34 -12.60 12.61 6.85
C ALA A 34 -11.20 12.53 6.18
N VAL A 35 -10.75 13.61 5.53
CA VAL A 35 -9.42 13.70 4.89
C VAL A 35 -8.41 14.25 5.90
N VAL A 36 -7.42 13.44 6.22
CA VAL A 36 -6.30 13.79 7.12
C VAL A 36 -5.25 14.60 6.37
N ALA A 37 -4.87 14.15 5.18
CA ALA A 37 -3.86 14.81 4.36
C ALA A 37 -4.12 14.63 2.87
N ARG A 38 -3.55 15.53 2.07
CA ARG A 38 -3.64 15.51 0.61
C ARG A 38 -2.29 15.86 0.02
N THR A 39 -1.80 15.00 -0.86
CA THR A 39 -0.45 15.13 -1.43
C THR A 39 -0.53 14.95 -2.93
N ILE A 40 0.00 15.91 -3.68
CA ILE A 40 0.17 15.81 -5.13
C ILE A 40 1.66 15.64 -5.41
N ALA A 41 2.03 14.49 -5.96
CA ALA A 41 3.40 14.18 -6.30
C ALA A 41 3.43 13.39 -7.61
N PHE A 42 4.41 13.68 -8.47
CA PHE A 42 4.64 12.98 -9.74
C PHE A 42 3.40 12.87 -10.66
N GLY A 43 2.47 13.83 -10.57
CA GLY A 43 1.24 13.83 -11.37
C GLY A 43 0.11 12.94 -10.82
N GLU A 44 0.20 12.51 -9.57
CA GLU A 44 -0.84 11.73 -8.89
C GLU A 44 -1.34 12.44 -7.63
N LEU A 45 -2.66 12.39 -7.39
CA LEU A 45 -3.29 12.85 -6.16
C LEU A 45 -3.42 11.67 -5.19
N THR A 46 -2.83 11.81 -4.01
CA THR A 46 -2.99 10.90 -2.88
C THR A 46 -3.78 11.57 -1.76
N LEU A 47 -4.86 10.93 -1.33
CA LEU A 47 -5.66 11.34 -0.18
C LEU A 47 -5.38 10.39 0.98
N GLU A 48 -5.11 10.91 2.16
CA GLU A 48 -5.06 10.15 3.39
C GLU A 48 -6.38 10.35 4.13
N VAL A 49 -7.09 9.26 4.41
CA VAL A 49 -8.44 9.25 4.96
C VAL A 49 -8.45 8.48 6.27
N GLN A 50 -9.31 8.89 7.21
CA GLN A 50 -9.53 8.13 8.44
C GLN A 50 -10.14 6.76 8.15
N ALA A 51 -9.69 5.73 8.85
CA ALA A 51 -10.15 4.35 8.62
C ALA A 51 -11.67 4.20 8.78
N SER A 52 -12.29 4.89 9.74
CA SER A 52 -13.73 4.86 9.96
C SER A 52 -14.55 5.42 8.79
N ASP A 53 -13.99 6.37 8.05
CA ASP A 53 -14.72 7.16 7.06
C ASP A 53 -14.44 6.68 5.62
N ILE A 54 -13.73 5.57 5.46
CA ILE A 54 -13.31 5.07 4.14
C ILE A 54 -14.50 4.75 3.22
N VAL A 55 -15.56 4.13 3.76
CA VAL A 55 -16.77 3.80 3.00
C VAL A 55 -17.45 5.08 2.51
N TYR A 56 -17.56 6.10 3.36
CA TYR A 56 -18.11 7.40 3.01
C TYR A 56 -17.27 8.08 1.92
N ALA A 57 -15.95 8.13 2.10
CA ALA A 57 -15.04 8.76 1.15
C ALA A 57 -15.08 8.09 -0.24
N LEU A 58 -15.04 6.76 -0.29
CA LEU A 58 -15.11 6.02 -1.55
C LEU A 58 -16.48 6.14 -2.23
N THR A 59 -17.57 6.14 -1.46
CA THR A 59 -18.92 6.35 -2.00
C THR A 59 -19.03 7.72 -2.65
N TYR A 60 -18.54 8.76 -1.99
CA TYR A 60 -18.51 10.11 -2.55
C TYR A 60 -17.68 10.17 -3.85
N LEU A 61 -16.47 9.61 -3.85
CA LEU A 61 -15.60 9.58 -5.03
C LEU A 61 -16.24 8.85 -6.23
N ARG A 62 -17.04 7.82 -5.97
CA ARG A 62 -17.78 7.07 -6.99
C ARG A 62 -18.97 7.84 -7.55
N ASP A 63 -19.76 8.48 -6.68
CA ASP A 63 -21.08 9.02 -7.00
C ASP A 63 -21.05 10.48 -7.46
N ASP A 64 -20.08 11.27 -6.99
CA ASP A 64 -19.93 12.68 -7.38
C ASP A 64 -19.65 12.82 -8.90
N PRO A 65 -20.43 13.61 -9.66
CA PRO A 65 -20.25 13.75 -11.11
C PRO A 65 -18.90 14.35 -11.53
N ALA A 66 -18.29 15.19 -10.67
CA ALA A 66 -16.99 15.79 -10.95
C ALA A 66 -15.82 14.81 -10.73
N CYS A 67 -16.00 13.81 -9.86
CA CYS A 67 -15.02 12.75 -9.62
C CYS A 67 -15.27 11.50 -10.50
N ALA A 68 -16.46 10.91 -10.40
CA ALA A 68 -16.93 9.75 -11.16
C ALA A 68 -15.94 8.56 -11.19
N PHE A 69 -15.28 8.27 -10.06
CA PHE A 69 -14.34 7.15 -9.91
C PHE A 69 -15.07 5.80 -9.81
N ARG A 70 -15.60 5.34 -10.94
CA ARG A 70 -16.39 4.10 -11.01
C ARG A 70 -15.54 2.84 -11.22
N CYS A 71 -14.34 2.99 -11.79
CA CYS A 71 -13.47 1.86 -12.05
C CYS A 71 -12.54 1.66 -10.85
N PHE A 72 -12.80 0.60 -10.10
CA PHE A 72 -11.93 0.13 -9.05
C PHE A 72 -10.77 -0.65 -9.66
N ILE A 73 -9.53 -0.25 -9.34
CA ILE A 73 -8.33 -0.85 -9.92
C ILE A 73 -7.74 -1.88 -8.97
N ASP A 74 -7.48 -1.50 -7.72
CA ASP A 74 -6.69 -2.32 -6.80
C ASP A 74 -6.81 -1.86 -5.33
N ILE A 75 -6.57 -2.79 -4.40
CA ILE A 75 -6.24 -2.53 -2.99
C ILE A 75 -4.93 -3.21 -2.67
N CYS A 76 -3.98 -2.43 -2.18
CA CYS A 76 -2.69 -2.91 -1.70
C CYS A 76 -2.51 -2.62 -0.20
N GLY A 77 -1.83 -3.53 0.50
CA GLY A 77 -1.22 -3.24 1.79
C GLY A 77 0.22 -2.74 1.63
N ALA A 78 0.70 -1.92 2.55
CA ALA A 78 2.11 -1.60 2.70
C ALA A 78 2.48 -1.59 4.18
N ASP A 79 3.59 -2.25 4.52
CA ASP A 79 4.09 -2.37 5.89
C ASP A 79 5.25 -1.39 6.15
N TYR A 80 5.03 -0.47 7.09
CA TYR A 80 5.98 0.49 7.63
C TYR A 80 6.19 0.25 9.14
N PRO A 81 7.12 -0.64 9.53
CA PRO A 81 7.27 -1.08 10.93
C PRO A 81 7.74 0.02 11.89
N SER A 82 8.29 1.12 11.39
CA SER A 82 8.72 2.26 12.21
C SER A 82 7.58 3.19 12.65
N ARG A 83 6.37 3.02 12.10
CA ARG A 83 5.19 3.84 12.43
C ARG A 83 4.33 3.18 13.50
N ALA A 84 3.63 3.99 14.30
CA ALA A 84 2.66 3.49 15.29
C ALA A 84 1.50 2.72 14.62
N LYS A 85 0.99 3.25 13.50
CA LYS A 85 0.09 2.52 12.60
C LYS A 85 0.94 1.92 11.50
N ARG A 86 1.22 0.64 11.64
CA ARG A 86 2.18 -0.12 10.85
C ARG A 86 1.76 -0.26 9.38
N PHE A 87 0.47 -0.42 9.11
CA PHE A 87 -0.02 -0.74 7.78
C PHE A 87 -0.70 0.44 7.10
N ASP A 88 -0.36 0.67 5.84
CA ASP A 88 -1.12 1.53 4.94
C ASP A 88 -1.95 0.63 4.00
N VAL A 89 -3.28 0.80 4.00
CA VAL A 89 -4.18 0.24 2.99
C VAL A 89 -4.37 1.28 1.90
N VAL A 90 -4.00 0.94 0.67
CA VAL A 90 -3.95 1.83 -0.48
C VAL A 90 -4.98 1.39 -1.51
N TYR A 91 -5.96 2.26 -1.77
CA TYR A 91 -6.99 2.07 -2.78
C TYR A 91 -6.62 2.84 -4.04
N HIS A 92 -6.71 2.17 -5.18
CA HIS A 92 -6.49 2.75 -6.49
C HIS A 92 -7.79 2.82 -7.28
N LEU A 93 -8.16 4.02 -7.73
CA LEU A 93 -9.37 4.25 -8.50
C LEU A 93 -9.08 4.98 -9.81
N LEU A 94 -9.92 4.70 -10.80
CA LEU A 94 -9.88 5.31 -12.12
C LEU A 94 -11.26 5.88 -12.48
N SER A 95 -11.26 7.13 -12.91
CA SER A 95 -12.41 7.79 -13.54
C SER A 95 -12.24 7.70 -15.04
N LEU A 96 -13.07 6.88 -15.71
CA LEU A 96 -13.06 6.76 -17.17
C LEU A 96 -13.61 8.02 -17.84
N ARG A 97 -14.52 8.74 -17.17
CA ARG A 97 -15.14 9.96 -17.71
C ARG A 97 -14.13 11.10 -17.83
N HIS A 98 -13.31 11.28 -16.79
CA HIS A 98 -12.33 12.36 -16.71
C HIS A 98 -10.90 11.89 -17.01
N ASN A 99 -10.74 10.60 -17.32
CA ASN A 99 -9.45 9.92 -17.53
C ASN A 99 -8.42 10.26 -16.43
N ALA A 100 -8.88 10.26 -15.18
CA ALA A 100 -8.10 10.66 -14.02
C ALA A 100 -7.95 9.49 -13.05
N ARG A 101 -6.82 9.43 -12.35
CA ARG A 101 -6.54 8.44 -11.30
C ARG A 101 -6.41 9.13 -9.95
N ILE A 102 -6.85 8.45 -8.91
CA ILE A 102 -6.69 8.89 -7.53
C ILE A 102 -6.25 7.71 -6.66
N ARG A 103 -5.42 8.02 -5.67
CA ARG A 103 -4.97 7.07 -4.65
C ARG A 103 -5.56 7.50 -3.31
N VAL A 104 -6.24 6.59 -2.63
CA VAL A 104 -6.73 6.82 -1.26
C VAL A 104 -5.97 5.91 -0.32
N LYS A 105 -5.43 6.45 0.77
CA LYS A 105 -4.65 5.72 1.76
C LYS A 105 -5.34 5.79 3.11
N VAL A 106 -5.33 4.67 3.81
CA VAL A 106 -5.83 4.53 5.17
C VAL A 106 -4.74 3.88 6.02
N GLN A 107 -4.46 4.45 7.18
CA GLN A 107 -3.49 3.87 8.12
C GLN A 107 -4.22 3.00 9.15
N THR A 108 -3.69 1.81 9.39
CA THR A 108 -4.17 0.87 10.39
C THR A 108 -3.04 0.16 11.13
N ASP A 109 -3.38 -0.49 12.22
CA ASP A 109 -2.48 -1.36 13.00
C ASP A 109 -2.89 -2.83 12.82
N GLU A 110 -2.31 -3.73 13.62
CA GLU A 110 -2.59 -5.17 13.57
C GLU A 110 -3.95 -5.57 14.17
N GLN A 111 -4.56 -4.73 15.00
CA GLN A 111 -5.79 -5.08 15.75
C GLN A 111 -7.02 -4.33 15.25
N THR A 112 -6.84 -3.12 14.75
CA THR A 112 -7.86 -2.21 14.26
C THR A 112 -8.30 -2.69 12.89
N SER A 113 -9.57 -3.09 12.81
CA SER A 113 -10.18 -3.46 11.55
C SER A 113 -10.52 -2.22 10.71
N VAL A 114 -10.30 -2.31 9.39
CA VAL A 114 -10.75 -1.31 8.42
C VAL A 114 -12.13 -1.71 7.89
N PRO A 115 -13.11 -0.81 7.74
CA PRO A 115 -14.37 -1.13 7.09
C PRO A 115 -14.18 -1.63 5.65
N SER A 116 -14.83 -2.75 5.31
CA SER A 116 -14.89 -3.30 3.96
C SER A 116 -15.65 -2.36 3.02
N VAL A 117 -15.21 -2.30 1.76
CA VAL A 117 -15.76 -1.41 0.73
C VAL A 117 -16.48 -2.20 -0.36
N ILE A 118 -16.79 -3.48 -0.12
CA ILE A 118 -17.50 -4.38 -1.06
C ILE A 118 -18.85 -3.81 -1.51
N ASP A 119 -19.60 -3.19 -0.59
CA ASP A 119 -20.89 -2.58 -0.90
C ASP A 119 -20.75 -1.39 -1.87
N VAL A 120 -19.59 -0.72 -1.86
CA VAL A 120 -19.28 0.38 -2.78
C VAL A 120 -18.74 -0.16 -4.11
N PHE A 121 -17.78 -1.09 -4.03
CA PHE A 121 -17.11 -1.71 -5.15
C PHE A 121 -17.10 -3.24 -4.95
N PRO A 122 -17.98 -3.99 -5.63
CA PRO A 122 -18.02 -5.45 -5.50
C PRO A 122 -16.71 -6.16 -5.86
N ALA A 123 -15.89 -5.51 -6.71
CA ALA A 123 -14.56 -6.00 -7.06
C ALA A 123 -13.58 -6.07 -5.88
N ALA A 124 -13.82 -5.29 -4.80
CA ALA A 124 -12.93 -5.23 -3.63
C ALA A 124 -12.86 -6.55 -2.85
N ASN A 125 -13.84 -7.45 -3.00
CA ASN A 125 -13.92 -8.72 -2.25
C ASN A 125 -12.61 -9.54 -2.33
N TRP A 126 -12.05 -9.70 -3.53
CA TRP A 126 -10.83 -10.50 -3.70
C TRP A 126 -9.59 -9.77 -3.16
N PHE A 127 -9.49 -8.47 -3.37
CA PHE A 127 -8.32 -7.69 -2.94
C PHE A 127 -8.28 -7.47 -1.42
N GLU A 128 -9.44 -7.33 -0.76
CA GLU A 128 -9.51 -7.30 0.70
C GLU A 128 -9.05 -8.63 1.31
N ARG A 129 -9.43 -9.77 0.69
CA ARG A 129 -8.94 -11.10 1.09
C ARG A 129 -7.45 -11.29 0.85
N GLU A 130 -6.94 -10.81 -0.28
CA GLU A 130 -5.51 -10.83 -0.58
C GLU A 130 -4.72 -10.00 0.46
N THR A 131 -5.20 -8.80 0.78
CA THR A 131 -4.58 -7.93 1.76
C THR A 131 -4.61 -8.56 3.16
N TYR A 132 -5.69 -9.24 3.51
CA TYR A 132 -5.77 -10.04 4.74
C TYR A 132 -4.76 -11.19 4.74
N ASP A 133 -4.64 -11.95 3.66
CA ASP A 133 -3.75 -13.11 3.60
C ASP A 133 -2.26 -12.70 3.66
N LEU A 134 -1.89 -11.65 2.92
CA LEU A 134 -0.49 -11.23 2.77
C LEU A 134 0.02 -10.32 3.90
N TYR A 135 -0.83 -9.45 4.45
CA TYR A 135 -0.46 -8.48 5.49
C TYR A 135 -1.15 -8.74 6.85
N GLY A 136 -2.25 -9.48 6.87
CA GLY A 136 -3.03 -9.72 8.10
C GLY A 136 -3.91 -8.54 8.51
N ILE A 137 -4.27 -7.67 7.57
CA ILE A 137 -5.17 -6.54 7.83
C ILE A 137 -6.61 -7.05 7.89
N LEU A 138 -7.31 -6.75 8.98
CA LEU A 138 -8.69 -7.19 9.18
C LEU A 138 -9.68 -6.21 8.55
N PHE A 139 -10.66 -6.75 7.82
CA PHE A 139 -11.75 -5.97 7.24
C PHE A 139 -13.08 -6.25 7.93
N SER A 140 -13.74 -5.22 8.47
CA SER A 140 -15.05 -5.35 9.11
C SER A 140 -16.17 -5.25 8.07
N GLY A 141 -17.16 -6.14 8.16
CA GLY A 141 -18.27 -6.20 7.20
C GLY A 141 -18.01 -7.06 5.95
N HIS A 142 -16.83 -7.70 5.84
CA HIS A 142 -16.54 -8.62 4.74
C HIS A 142 -17.32 -9.96 4.91
N PRO A 143 -18.00 -10.49 3.88
CA PRO A 143 -18.81 -11.69 3.98
C PRO A 143 -18.02 -13.00 4.17
N ASP A 144 -16.87 -13.16 3.50
CA ASP A 144 -15.99 -14.35 3.60
C ASP A 144 -14.51 -13.96 3.66
N LEU A 145 -14.04 -13.51 4.83
CA LEU A 145 -12.65 -13.12 5.01
C LEU A 145 -11.79 -14.35 5.38
N ARG A 146 -11.21 -14.97 4.35
CA ARG A 146 -10.29 -16.11 4.49
C ARG A 146 -9.12 -15.99 3.52
N ARG A 147 -8.07 -16.77 3.78
CA ARG A 147 -6.87 -16.90 2.94
C ARG A 147 -7.24 -17.15 1.47
N LEU A 148 -6.41 -16.66 0.55
CA LEU A 148 -6.66 -16.68 -0.89
C LEU A 148 -5.46 -17.20 -1.67
N LEU A 149 -4.25 -16.77 -1.32
CA LEU A 149 -3.02 -17.05 -2.05
C LEU A 149 -2.12 -18.05 -1.34
N THR A 150 -2.10 -18.03 0.00
CA THR A 150 -1.26 -18.93 0.79
C THR A 150 -1.86 -20.33 0.88
N ASP A 151 -1.01 -21.30 1.26
CA ASP A 151 -1.45 -22.67 1.52
C ASP A 151 -2.49 -22.73 2.66
N TYR A 152 -3.34 -23.75 2.65
CA TYR A 152 -4.46 -23.88 3.58
C TYR A 152 -4.02 -23.92 5.05
N GLY A 153 -2.88 -24.54 5.33
CA GLY A 153 -2.29 -24.64 6.67
C GLY A 153 -1.19 -23.61 6.95
N PHE A 154 -1.07 -22.56 6.11
CA PHE A 154 0.00 -21.60 6.26
C PHE A 154 -0.16 -20.77 7.54
N GLU A 155 0.93 -20.59 8.27
CA GLU A 155 0.99 -19.78 9.48
C GLU A 155 1.78 -18.49 9.22
N GLY A 156 1.19 -17.35 9.54
CA GLY A 156 1.76 -16.03 9.29
C GLY A 156 1.28 -15.34 8.01
N HIS A 157 1.92 -14.20 7.72
CA HIS A 157 1.59 -13.24 6.67
C HIS A 157 2.85 -12.86 5.88
N PRO A 158 3.02 -13.37 4.64
CA PRO A 158 4.31 -13.33 3.93
C PRO A 158 4.90 -11.95 3.63
N LEU A 159 4.06 -10.93 3.38
CA LEU A 159 4.54 -9.61 2.94
C LEU A 159 4.85 -8.65 4.09
N ARG A 160 4.73 -9.10 5.35
CA ARG A 160 5.22 -8.33 6.49
C ARG A 160 6.75 -8.32 6.51
N LYS A 161 7.33 -7.20 6.93
CA LYS A 161 8.79 -6.99 6.92
C LYS A 161 9.56 -7.84 7.93
N ASP A 162 8.88 -8.41 8.91
CA ASP A 162 9.40 -9.36 9.90
C ASP A 162 9.39 -10.81 9.40
N PHE A 163 8.66 -11.12 8.33
CA PHE A 163 8.59 -12.48 7.79
C PHE A 163 9.85 -12.83 6.97
N PRO A 164 10.51 -13.98 7.22
CA PRO A 164 11.70 -14.36 6.47
C PRO A 164 11.35 -14.71 5.02
N LEU A 165 12.22 -14.34 4.08
CA LEU A 165 12.01 -14.58 2.65
C LEU A 165 11.75 -16.06 2.31
N THR A 166 12.39 -16.97 3.02
CA THR A 166 12.32 -18.42 2.80
C THR A 166 11.12 -19.07 3.48
N GLY A 167 10.42 -18.34 4.35
CA GLY A 167 9.44 -18.90 5.26
C GLY A 167 10.05 -19.81 6.32
N PHE A 168 9.16 -20.51 7.04
CA PHE A 168 9.53 -21.40 8.16
C PHE A 168 9.45 -22.88 7.81
N VAL A 169 8.61 -23.25 6.84
CA VAL A 169 8.33 -24.64 6.46
C VAL A 169 8.66 -24.92 5.00
N GLU A 170 9.19 -26.11 4.74
CA GLU A 170 9.35 -26.70 3.41
C GLU A 170 8.51 -27.98 3.30
N VAL A 171 8.24 -28.41 2.07
CA VAL A 171 7.45 -29.60 1.79
C VAL A 171 8.32 -30.67 1.11
N ARG A 172 8.22 -31.91 1.60
CA ARG A 172 8.81 -33.08 0.94
C ARG A 172 7.81 -34.23 0.87
N TYR A 173 7.97 -35.11 -0.11
CA TYR A 173 7.24 -36.37 -0.15
C TYR A 173 7.92 -37.39 0.78
N ASP A 174 7.16 -38.00 1.68
CA ASP A 174 7.62 -39.11 2.50
C ASP A 174 7.12 -40.43 1.92
N GLN A 175 8.05 -41.35 1.62
CA GLN A 175 7.71 -42.64 1.03
C GLN A 175 7.12 -43.62 2.05
N ASP A 176 7.50 -43.51 3.33
CA ASP A 176 7.02 -44.39 4.39
C ASP A 176 5.55 -44.08 4.74
N GLU A 177 5.21 -42.78 4.75
CA GLU A 177 3.84 -42.32 5.02
C GLU A 177 2.99 -42.15 3.73
N ALA A 178 3.60 -42.29 2.55
CA ALA A 178 3.00 -42.08 1.24
C ALA A 178 2.21 -40.75 1.11
N ARG A 179 2.72 -39.67 1.74
CA ARG A 179 2.10 -38.34 1.74
C ARG A 179 3.13 -37.22 1.73
N VAL A 180 2.68 -36.00 1.43
CA VAL A 180 3.49 -34.79 1.57
C VAL A 180 3.52 -34.36 3.03
N VAL A 181 4.72 -34.16 3.57
CA VAL A 181 4.96 -33.71 4.94
C VAL A 181 5.55 -32.30 4.96
N TYR A 182 5.22 -31.53 5.98
CA TYR A 182 5.74 -30.18 6.24
C TYR A 182 6.84 -30.28 7.29
N GLU A 183 8.04 -29.79 6.97
CA GLU A 183 9.19 -29.81 7.86
C GLU A 183 9.82 -28.42 7.97
N PRO A 184 10.58 -28.11 9.04
CA PRO A 184 11.32 -26.86 9.12
C PRO A 184 12.29 -26.71 7.95
N VAL A 185 12.36 -25.51 7.37
CA VAL A 185 13.22 -25.21 6.20
C VAL A 185 14.68 -25.57 6.48
N LYS A 186 15.29 -26.33 5.56
CA LYS A 186 16.72 -26.63 5.58
C LYS A 186 17.33 -26.43 4.20
N LEU A 187 17.82 -25.23 3.96
CA LEU A 187 18.46 -24.89 2.70
C LEU A 187 19.85 -25.51 2.60
N THR A 188 20.17 -26.08 1.44
CA THR A 188 21.53 -26.53 1.11
C THR A 188 22.50 -25.36 0.93
N GLN A 189 21.98 -24.21 0.48
CA GLN A 189 22.70 -22.95 0.38
C GLN A 189 21.85 -21.83 0.98
N GLU A 190 22.42 -21.10 1.93
CA GLU A 190 21.76 -19.96 2.55
C GLU A 190 21.57 -18.79 1.57
N PHE A 191 20.52 -17.99 1.81
CA PHE A 191 20.29 -16.77 1.07
C PHE A 191 21.40 -15.74 1.37
N ARG A 192 22.08 -15.27 0.32
CA ARG A 192 23.13 -14.25 0.45
C ARG A 192 22.50 -12.88 0.24
N ASN A 193 22.45 -12.09 1.31
CA ASN A 193 22.04 -10.70 1.25
C ASN A 193 23.23 -9.83 0.83
N PHE A 194 23.09 -9.11 -0.28
CA PHE A 194 24.09 -8.17 -0.76
C PHE A 194 23.61 -6.75 -0.51
N ASP A 195 24.41 -5.97 0.21
CA ASP A 195 24.17 -4.55 0.37
C ASP A 195 24.70 -3.79 -0.87
N PHE A 196 23.77 -3.20 -1.63
CA PHE A 196 24.08 -2.40 -2.81
C PHE A 196 24.05 -0.89 -2.52
N LEU A 197 23.86 -0.48 -1.27
CA LEU A 197 23.85 0.93 -0.90
C LEU A 197 25.24 1.54 -1.08
N SER A 198 25.29 2.67 -1.77
CA SER A 198 26.51 3.45 -1.92
C SER A 198 26.92 4.05 -0.58
N PRO A 199 28.20 3.91 -0.15
CA PRO A 199 28.71 4.56 1.05
C PRO A 199 28.60 6.10 1.04
N TRP A 200 28.39 6.70 -0.14
CA TRP A 200 28.35 8.15 -0.33
C TRP A 200 26.94 8.75 -0.20
N GLU A 201 25.89 7.94 -0.29
CA GLU A 201 24.49 8.38 -0.22
C GLU A 201 23.67 7.64 0.86
N GLY A 202 24.12 6.45 1.30
CA GLY A 202 23.28 5.50 2.04
C GLY A 202 23.43 5.41 3.55
N THR A 203 24.47 6.00 4.16
CA THR A 203 24.70 5.92 5.61
C THR A 203 24.82 7.31 6.22
N GLU A 204 23.82 7.70 7.01
CA GLU A 204 24.00 8.75 8.01
C GLU A 204 25.03 8.26 9.03
N TYR A 205 26.31 8.52 8.77
CA TYR A 205 27.36 8.28 9.75
C TYR A 205 27.14 9.26 10.90
N VAL A 206 26.65 8.78 12.05
CA VAL A 206 26.87 9.49 13.32
C VAL A 206 28.37 9.39 13.60
N LEU A 207 29.13 10.37 13.13
CA LEU A 207 30.55 10.47 13.41
C LEU A 207 30.72 10.56 14.94
N PRO A 208 31.56 9.72 15.57
CA PRO A 208 31.86 9.85 16.99
C PRO A 208 32.47 11.23 17.27
N GLY A 209 31.67 12.16 17.82
CA GLY A 209 32.08 13.54 18.09
C GLY A 209 31.04 14.63 17.82
N ASP A 210 29.92 14.34 17.14
CA ASP A 210 28.89 15.36 16.83
C ASP A 210 27.81 15.55 17.93
N GLU A 211 27.98 14.89 19.10
CA GLU A 211 27.10 15.04 20.28
C GLU A 211 27.09 16.46 20.89
N LYS A 212 27.96 17.37 20.43
CA LYS A 212 28.10 18.73 20.98
C LYS A 212 27.24 19.80 20.30
N LYS A 213 26.47 19.49 19.25
CA LYS A 213 25.61 20.49 18.58
C LYS A 213 24.17 20.56 19.09
N SER A 214 23.77 19.64 19.96
CA SER A 214 22.44 19.61 20.56
C SER A 214 22.51 19.77 22.09
N ALA A 215 23.17 20.84 22.54
CA ALA A 215 23.09 21.38 23.89
C ALA A 215 22.81 22.89 23.83
#